data_AF-A0A497RN13-F1
#
_entry.id   AF-A0A497RN13-F1
#
_cell.length_a   1.000
_cell.length_b   1.000
_cell.length_c   1.000
_cell.angle_alpha   90.00
_cell.angle_beta   90.00
_cell.angle_gamma   90.00
#
_symmetry.space_group_name_H-M   'P 1'
#
loop_
_entity.id
_entity.type
_entity.pdbx_description
1 polymer ?
#
loop_
_entity_poly.entity_id
_entity_poly.type
_entity_poly.pdbx_seq_one_letter_code
_entity_poly.pdbx_strand_id
1 'polypeptide(L)'
;MKISTGSRCLDNLLEGGVETGTVTQIFGASGTGKTSICLMIANSAVNQGYKVAYIDTEGLSPERVNQIFVRENLKGIYIYDVVD
;
A
#
# COMPACT_ATOMS: atom_id res chain seq x y z
N MET A 1 -12.51 -5.95 9.53
CA MET A 1 -12.68 -4.71 8.72
C MET A 1 -11.78 -4.84 7.51
N LYS A 2 -12.15 -4.29 6.35
CA LYS A 2 -11.35 -4.46 5.12
C LYS A 2 -10.84 -3.13 4.56
N ILE A 3 -9.58 -3.11 4.15
CA ILE A 3 -8.95 -2.00 3.44
C ILE A 3 -8.93 -2.33 1.94
N SER A 4 -9.54 -1.48 1.11
CA SER A 4 -9.51 -1.67 -0.34
C SER A 4 -8.07 -1.68 -0.86
N THR A 5 -7.78 -2.54 -1.83
CA THR A 5 -6.49 -2.56 -2.51
C THR A 5 -6.32 -1.43 -3.53
N GLY A 6 -7.35 -0.60 -3.72
CA GLY A 6 -7.40 0.40 -4.80
C GLY A 6 -7.63 -0.21 -6.19
N SER A 7 -7.87 -1.52 -6.29
CA SER A 7 -8.16 -2.23 -7.55
C SER A 7 -9.44 -3.03 -7.38
N ARG A 8 -10.46 -2.71 -8.19
CA ARG A 8 -11.76 -3.41 -8.15
C ARG A 8 -11.61 -4.92 -8.38
N CYS A 9 -10.67 -5.34 -9.23
CA CYS A 9 -10.45 -6.76 -9.51
C CYS A 9 -9.92 -7.51 -8.28
N LEU A 10 -8.94 -6.91 -7.58
CA LEU A 10 -8.37 -7.50 -6.37
C LEU A 10 -9.34 -7.42 -5.19
N ASP A 11 -10.08 -6.32 -5.06
CA ASP A 11 -11.11 -6.20 -4.03
C ASP A 11 -12.20 -7.26 -4.21
N ASN A 12 -12.62 -7.55 -5.44
CA ASN A 12 -13.56 -8.64 -5.71
C ASN A 12 -12.97 -10.01 -5.34
N LEU A 13 -11.70 -10.25 -5.67
CA LEU A 13 -10.99 -11.49 -5.33
C LEU A 13 -10.85 -11.68 -3.81
N LEU A 14 -10.68 -10.59 -3.05
CA LEU A 14 -10.52 -10.58 -1.60
C LEU A 14 -11.84 -10.29 -0.85
N GLU A 15 -12.97 -10.29 -1.57
CA GLU A 15 -14.31 -10.01 -1.04
C GLU A 15 -14.41 -8.68 -0.26
N GLY A 16 -13.80 -7.62 -0.77
CA GLY A 16 -13.84 -6.26 -0.22
C GLY A 16 -12.48 -5.67 0.18
N GLY A 17 -11.38 -6.40 -0.02
CA GLY A 17 -10.01 -5.92 0.23
C GLY A 17 -9.27 -6.69 1.32
N VAL A 18 -8.17 -6.13 1.82
CA VAL A 18 -7.30 -6.75 2.82
C VAL A 18 -7.93 -6.71 4.21
N GLU A 19 -8.02 -7.86 4.88
CA GLU A 19 -8.63 -7.99 6.21
C GLU A 19 -7.69 -7.53 7.33
N THR A 20 -8.19 -6.62 8.18
CA THR A 20 -7.48 -6.14 9.38
C THR A 20 -7.34 -7.25 10.43
N GLY A 21 -6.26 -7.21 11.23
CA GLY A 21 -6.03 -8.20 12.28
C GLY A 21 -5.43 -9.52 11.77
N THR A 22 -5.07 -9.58 10.49
CA THR A 22 -4.38 -10.70 9.86
C THR A 22 -3.15 -10.21 9.09
N VAL A 23 -2.26 -11.14 8.75
CA VAL A 23 -1.12 -10.86 7.85
C VAL A 23 -1.50 -11.33 6.45
N THR A 24 -1.44 -10.42 5.47
CA THR A 24 -1.63 -10.75 4.04
C THR A 24 -0.30 -10.63 3.32
N GLN A 25 0.12 -11.71 2.64
CA GLN A 25 1.39 -11.75 1.90
C GLN A 25 1.14 -11.62 0.40
N ILE A 26 1.87 -10.70 -0.24
CA ILE A 26 1.93 -10.54 -1.70
C ILE A 26 3.31 -10.98 -2.17
N PHE A 27 3.39 -12.04 -2.97
CA PHE A 27 4.66 -12.61 -3.45
C PHE A 27 4.68 -12.78 -4.97
N GLY A 28 5.87 -12.87 -5.55
CA GLY A 28 6.10 -13.00 -6.99
C GLY A 28 7.41 -12.37 -7.47
N ALA A 29 7.77 -12.60 -8.72
CA ALA A 29 9.00 -12.10 -9.34
C ALA A 29 9.10 -10.55 -9.33
N SER A 30 10.30 -10.01 -9.54
CA SER A 30 10.46 -8.55 -9.69
C SER A 30 9.59 -8.01 -10.83
N GLY A 31 9.06 -6.80 -10.67
CA GLY A 31 8.19 -6.17 -11.68
C GLY A 31 6.74 -6.66 -11.71
N THR A 32 6.32 -7.65 -10.91
CA THR A 32 4.93 -8.15 -10.90
C THR A 32 3.92 -7.25 -10.17
N GLY A 33 4.35 -6.06 -9.71
CA GLY A 33 3.45 -5.06 -9.12
C GLY A 33 3.32 -5.06 -7.60
N LYS A 34 4.04 -5.93 -6.88
CA LYS A 34 3.99 -6.07 -5.40
C LYS A 34 4.05 -4.72 -4.66
N THR A 35 5.12 -3.96 -4.86
CA THR A 35 5.34 -2.65 -4.22
C THR A 35 4.22 -1.67 -4.55
N SER A 36 3.74 -1.69 -5.79
CA SER A 36 2.62 -0.83 -6.25
C SER A 36 1.34 -1.15 -5.50
N ILE A 37 1.00 -2.43 -5.35
CA ILE A 37 -0.19 -2.87 -4.62
C ILE A 37 -0.07 -2.45 -3.14
N CYS A 38 1.09 -2.63 -2.52
CA CYS A 38 1.31 -2.18 -1.14
C CYS A 38 1.09 -0.66 -0.98
N LEU A 39 1.58 0.15 -1.92
CA LEU A 39 1.38 1.61 -1.90
C LEU A 39 -0.09 1.99 -2.14
N MET A 40 -0.78 1.30 -3.04
CA MET A 40 -2.21 1.53 -3.28
C MET A 40 -3.06 1.18 -2.05
N ILE A 41 -2.77 0.06 -1.37
CA ILE A 41 -3.41 -0.30 -0.09
C ILE A 41 -3.12 0.77 0.96
N ALA A 42 -1.87 1.25 1.05
CA ALA A 42 -1.51 2.32 1.98
C ALA A 42 -2.31 3.61 1.71
N ASN A 43 -2.43 4.02 0.45
CA ASN A 43 -3.24 5.17 0.07
C ASN A 43 -4.72 4.98 0.41
N SER A 44 -5.27 3.79 0.17
CA SER A 44 -6.65 3.45 0.56
C SER A 44 -6.85 3.51 2.08
N ALA A 45 -5.90 3.02 2.88
CA ALA A 45 -5.96 3.10 4.33
C ALA A 45 -5.98 4.56 4.81
N VAL A 46 -5.14 5.41 4.24
CA VAL A 46 -5.14 6.86 4.55
C VAL A 46 -6.46 7.51 4.17
N ASN A 47 -7.02 7.19 2.99
CA ASN A 47 -8.33 7.69 2.57
C ASN A 47 -9.47 7.26 3.51
N GLN A 48 -9.31 6.15 4.22
CA GLN A 48 -10.25 5.68 5.24
C GLN A 48 -9.98 6.27 6.64
N GLY A 49 -9.02 7.20 6.77
CA GLY A 49 -8.67 7.88 8.02
C GLY A 49 -7.62 7.17 8.87
N TYR A 50 -6.99 6.10 8.37
CA TYR A 50 -5.91 5.40 9.09
C TYR A 50 -4.55 6.04 8.86
N LYS A 51 -3.62 5.72 9.77
CA LYS A 51 -2.20 5.99 9.60
C LYS A 51 -1.49 4.74 9.11
N VAL A 52 -0.48 4.90 8.26
CA VAL A 52 0.29 3.79 7.68
C VAL A 52 1.75 3.96 8.03
N ALA A 53 2.37 2.91 8.57
CA ALA A 53 3.82 2.76 8.58
C ALA A 53 4.22 1.94 7.35
N TYR A 54 4.99 2.51 6.44
CA TYR A 54 5.51 1.84 5.26
C TYR A 54 7.01 1.60 5.47
N ILE A 55 7.39 0.34 5.67
CA ILE A 55 8.77 -0.05 5.87
C ILE A 55 9.33 -0.46 4.51
N ASP A 56 10.27 0.32 4.01
CA ASP A 56 10.96 0.07 2.76
C ASP A 56 12.34 -0.55 3.00
N THR A 57 12.73 -1.51 2.17
CA THR A 57 13.96 -2.28 2.31
C THR A 57 14.83 -2.27 1.05
N GLU A 58 14.30 -1.83 -0.09
CA GLU A 58 15.00 -1.87 -1.38
C GLU A 58 15.08 -0.51 -2.08
N GLY A 59 14.45 0.53 -1.52
CA GLY A 59 14.41 1.87 -2.09
C GLY A 59 13.09 2.15 -2.81
N LEU A 60 12.31 3.06 -2.26
CA LEU A 60 11.02 3.46 -2.78
C LEU A 60 11.17 4.56 -3.83
N SER A 61 10.63 4.32 -5.03
CA SER A 61 10.62 5.33 -6.10
C SER A 61 9.72 6.53 -5.75
N PRO A 62 10.27 7.77 -5.72
CA PRO A 62 9.48 8.98 -5.53
C PRO A 62 8.42 9.18 -6.63
N GLU A 63 8.73 8.79 -7.86
CA GLU A 63 7.79 8.85 -9.00
C GLU A 63 6.57 7.98 -8.73
N ARG A 64 6.77 6.78 -8.19
CA ARG A 64 5.68 5.87 -7.85
C ARG A 64 4.79 6.44 -6.74
N VAL A 65 5.40 7.05 -5.72
CA VAL A 65 4.65 7.74 -4.66
C VAL A 65 3.80 8.85 -5.25
N ASN A 66 4.36 9.70 -6.11
CA ASN A 66 3.64 10.80 -6.75
C ASN A 66 2.51 10.34 -7.70
N GLN A 67 2.62 9.14 -8.29
CA GLN A 67 1.56 8.56 -9.12
C GLN A 67 0.36 8.04 -8.31
N ILE A 68 0.61 7.55 -7.09
CA ILE A 68 -0.40 6.86 -6.28
C ILE A 68 -1.05 7.80 -5.27
N PHE A 69 -0.26 8.67 -4.64
CA PHE A 69 -0.73 9.54 -3.58
C PHE A 69 -1.04 10.95 -4.11
N VAL A 70 -2.19 11.47 -3.73
CA VAL A 70 -2.41 12.93 -3.71
C VAL A 70 -1.72 13.53 -2.49
N ARG A 71 -1.22 14.76 -2.62
CA ARG A 71 -0.39 15.43 -1.61
C ARG A 71 -0.98 15.41 -0.19
N GLU A 72 -2.30 15.51 -0.06
CA GLU A 72 -2.97 15.50 1.24
C GLU A 72 -2.80 14.17 1.98
N ASN A 73 -2.82 13.06 1.26
CA ASN A 73 -2.69 11.71 1.83
C ASN A 73 -1.27 11.42 2.33
N LEU A 74 -0.27 12.18 1.89
CA LEU A 74 1.10 12.03 2.38
C LEU A 74 1.23 12.33 3.88
N LYS A 75 0.26 13.04 4.49
CA LYS A 75 0.24 13.32 5.93
C LYS A 75 -0.07 12.07 6.78
N GLY A 76 -0.68 11.05 6.19
CA GLY A 76 -1.10 9.81 6.88
C GLY A 76 -0.11 8.66 6.76
N ILE A 77 0.95 8.81 5.96
CA ILE A 77 1.94 7.75 5.72
C ILE A 77 3.30 8.15 6.28
N TYR A 78 3.90 7.23 7.03
CA TYR A 78 5.24 7.35 7.61
C TYR A 78 6.11 6.32 6.93
N ILE A 79 7.04 6.77 6.10
CA ILE A 79 7.97 5.90 5.38
C ILE A 79 9.24 5.74 6.23
N TYR A 80 9.63 4.50 6.47
CA TYR A 80 10.88 4.16 7.15
C TYR A 80 11.76 3.36 6.19
N ASP A 81 12.87 3.97 5.80
CA ASP A 81 13.87 3.31 4.96
C ASP A 81 14.80 2.49 5.86
N VAL A 82 14.85 1.19 5.62
CA VAL A 82 15.82 0.30 6.25
C VAL A 82 17.11 0.39 5.46
N VAL A 83 18.04 1.19 5.98
CA VAL A 83 19.41 1.28 5.48
C VAL A 83 20.27 0.32 6.30
N ASP A 84 21.02 -0.55 5.63
CA ASP A 84 22.07 -1.36 6.26
C ASP A 84 23.19 -0.48 6.85
#